data_AF-A0A7L4ZY79-F1
#
_entry.id   AF-A0A7L4ZY79-F1
#
_cell.length_a   1.000
_cell.length_b   1.000
_cell.length_c   1.000
_cell.angle_alpha   90.00
_cell.angle_beta   90.00
_cell.angle_gamma   90.00
#
_symmetry.space_group_name_H-M   'P 1'
#
loop_
_entity.id
_entity.type
_entity.pdbx_description
1 polymer ?
#
loop_
_entity_poly.entity_id
_entity_poly.type
_entity_poly.pdbx_seq_one_letter_code
_entity_poly.pdbx_strand_id
1 'polypeptide(L)'
;MSGLDRVRSWVEAGKQIGPVIRYERGGRPCWLSVGIQRWEGIYKRYVSEIREVDMSREAFIRDEIIPYASFEELLAAYPQQTDIPIEDLAPLKGQRLFNPRFG
;
A
#
# COMPACT_ATOMS: atom_id res chain seq x y z
N MET A 1 -15.16 -2.75 17.31
CA MET A 1 -13.95 -2.09 16.76
C MET A 1 -14.34 -1.47 15.44
N SER A 2 -13.95 -0.22 15.22
CA SER A 2 -14.10 0.40 13.89
C SER A 2 -13.19 -0.29 12.87
N GLY A 3 -13.44 -0.06 11.57
CA GLY A 3 -12.55 -0.54 10.50
C GLY A 3 -11.12 -0.03 10.67
N LEU A 4 -10.97 1.24 11.08
CA LEU A 4 -9.68 1.87 11.38
C LEU A 4 -8.95 1.23 12.57
N ASP A 5 -9.65 0.92 13.66
CA ASP A 5 -9.02 0.26 14.82
C ASP A 5 -8.41 -1.10 14.43
N ARG A 6 -9.12 -1.82 13.55
CA ARG A 6 -8.68 -3.12 13.05
C ARG A 6 -7.42 -2.98 12.20
N VAL A 7 -7.42 -2.04 11.25
CA VAL A 7 -6.26 -1.69 10.42
C VAL A 7 -5.06 -1.32 11.27
N ARG A 8 -5.25 -0.38 12.21
CA ARG A 8 -4.19 0.04 13.14
C ARG A 8 -3.64 -1.16 13.89
N SER A 9 -4.50 -2.03 14.44
CA SER A 9 -4.04 -3.22 15.18
C SER A 9 -3.15 -4.14 14.34
N TRP A 10 -3.41 -4.28 13.04
CA TRP A 10 -2.61 -5.12 12.16
C TRP A 10 -1.26 -4.48 11.84
N VAL A 11 -1.27 -3.20 11.54
CA VAL A 11 -0.05 -2.43 11.25
C VAL A 11 0.86 -2.40 12.48
N GLU A 12 0.29 -2.17 13.67
CA GLU A 12 1.00 -2.17 14.95
C GLU A 12 1.56 -3.54 15.32
N ALA A 13 0.89 -4.62 14.91
CA ALA A 13 1.41 -5.98 15.02
C ALA A 13 2.50 -6.32 13.98
N GLY A 14 2.95 -5.33 13.20
CA GLY A 14 3.99 -5.50 12.18
C GLY A 14 3.52 -6.25 10.93
N LYS A 15 2.21 -6.44 10.74
CA LYS A 15 1.67 -7.07 9.53
C LYS A 15 1.78 -6.10 8.36
N GLN A 16 2.09 -6.63 7.19
CA GLN A 16 1.91 -5.89 5.95
C GLN A 16 0.47 -6.08 5.49
N ILE A 17 -0.26 -4.97 5.34
CA ILE A 17 -1.64 -4.94 4.86
C ILE A 17 -1.68 -4.27 3.49
N GLY A 18 -2.64 -4.62 2.66
CA GLY A 18 -2.67 -4.07 1.32
C GLY A 18 -3.41 -4.92 0.30
N PRO A 19 -3.99 -4.31 -0.75
CA PRO A 19 -4.45 -5.04 -1.91
C PRO A 19 -3.47 -4.89 -3.09
N VAL A 20 -3.64 -5.80 -4.03
CA VAL A 20 -3.24 -5.64 -5.43
C VAL A 20 -4.53 -5.62 -6.23
N ILE A 21 -4.79 -4.54 -6.95
CA ILE A 21 -6.00 -4.39 -7.77
C ILE A 21 -5.64 -4.15 -9.22
N ARG A 22 -6.51 -4.62 -10.12
CA ARG A 22 -6.50 -4.26 -11.52
C ARG A 22 -7.59 -3.23 -11.76
N TYR A 23 -7.26 -2.16 -12.49
CA TYR A 23 -8.20 -1.11 -12.84
C TYR A 23 -7.93 -0.59 -14.26
N GLU A 24 -8.87 0.16 -14.82
CA GLU A 24 -8.70 0.77 -16.14
C GLU A 24 -8.29 2.24 -16.04
N ARG A 25 -7.25 2.63 -16.78
CA ARG A 25 -6.80 4.01 -16.91
C ARG A 25 -6.68 4.36 -18.39
N GLY A 26 -7.56 5.25 -18.87
CA GLY A 26 -7.57 5.64 -20.29
C GLY A 26 -7.83 4.46 -21.24
N GLY A 27 -8.71 3.53 -20.86
CA GLY A 27 -9.04 2.34 -21.65
C GLY A 27 -7.96 1.26 -21.69
N ARG A 28 -6.95 1.34 -20.82
CA ARG A 28 -5.88 0.34 -20.71
C ARG A 28 -5.82 -0.24 -19.29
N PRO A 29 -5.60 -1.55 -19.15
CA PRO A 29 -5.49 -2.15 -17.84
C PRO A 29 -4.19 -1.77 -17.14
N CYS A 30 -4.33 -1.41 -15.87
CA CYS A 30 -3.25 -1.06 -14.96
C CYS A 30 -3.39 -1.88 -13.68
N TRP A 31 -2.25 -2.17 -13.06
CA TRP A 31 -2.15 -2.81 -11.76
C TRP A 31 -1.69 -1.77 -10.75
N LEU A 32 -2.39 -1.72 -9.61
CA LEU A 32 -2.06 -0.90 -8.46
C LEU A 32 -1.83 -1.82 -7.26
N SER A 33 -0.67 -1.71 -6.63
CA SER A 33 -0.38 -2.32 -5.34
C SER A 33 -0.26 -1.25 -4.28
N VAL A 34 -0.92 -1.44 -3.15
CA VAL A 34 -0.82 -0.56 -1.98
C VAL A 34 -0.43 -1.42 -0.79
N GLY A 35 0.66 -1.08 -0.11
CA GLY A 35 1.12 -1.79 1.07
C GLY A 35 1.29 -0.84 2.25
N ILE A 36 0.93 -1.26 3.46
CA ILE A 36 1.23 -0.54 4.70
C ILE A 36 1.85 -1.49 5.71
N GLN A 37 2.92 -1.06 6.37
CA GLN A 37 3.53 -1.80 7.47
C GLN A 37 4.23 -0.84 8.46
N ARG A 38 4.20 -1.16 9.75
CA ARG A 38 5.09 -0.53 10.74
C ARG A 38 6.36 -1.35 10.88
N TRP A 39 7.51 -0.68 10.85
CA TRP A 39 8.82 -1.29 11.02
C TRP A 39 9.75 -0.36 11.80
N GLU A 40 10.36 -0.86 12.88
CA GLU A 40 11.27 -0.08 13.75
C GLU A 40 10.70 1.27 14.18
N GLY A 41 9.40 1.31 14.46
CA GLY A 41 8.69 2.52 14.88
C GLY A 41 8.17 3.40 13.75
N ILE A 42 8.63 3.20 12.51
CA ILE A 42 8.25 3.99 11.32
C ILE A 42 7.09 3.31 10.60
N TYR A 43 6.10 4.09 10.18
CA TYR A 43 5.00 3.63 9.33
C TYR A 43 5.39 3.81 7.88
N LYS A 44 5.28 2.77 7.07
CA LYS A 44 5.65 2.81 5.66
C LYS A 44 4.44 2.51 4.80
N ARG A 45 4.21 3.35 3.79
CA ARG A 45 3.26 3.09 2.70
C ARG A 45 4.03 2.82 1.43
N TYR A 46 3.82 1.66 0.85
CA TYR A 46 4.24 1.30 -0.48
C TYR A 46 3.12 1.57 -1.48
N VAL A 47 3.46 2.16 -2.62
CA VAL A 47 2.56 2.24 -3.77
C VAL A 47 3.34 1.89 -5.02
N SER A 48 2.84 0.92 -5.79
CA SER A 48 3.28 0.71 -7.16
C SER A 48 2.13 0.68 -8.14
N GLU A 49 2.39 1.26 -9.31
CA GLU A 49 1.45 1.34 -10.41
C GLU A 49 2.17 1.00 -11.71
N ILE A 50 1.62 0.07 -12.47
CA ILE A 50 2.20 -0.37 -13.74
C ILE A 50 1.09 -0.72 -14.74
N ARG A 51 1.29 -0.38 -16.01
CA ARG A 51 0.37 -0.84 -17.06
C ARG A 51 0.63 -2.31 -17.33
N GLU A 52 -0.41 -3.08 -17.62
CA GLU A 52 -0.27 -4.51 -17.89
C GLU A 52 0.74 -4.79 -19.02
N VAL A 53 0.75 -3.95 -20.06
CA VAL A 53 1.67 -4.04 -21.20
C VAL A 53 3.14 -3.78 -20.85
N ASP A 54 3.38 -3.03 -19.77
CA ASP A 54 4.72 -2.58 -19.36
C ASP A 54 5.33 -3.51 -18.29
N MET A 55 4.56 -4.50 -17.78
CA MET A 55 5.00 -5.43 -16.73
C MET A 55 6.22 -6.26 -17.12
N SER A 56 6.29 -6.72 -18.38
CA SER A 56 7.43 -7.51 -18.88
C SER A 56 8.76 -6.74 -18.87
N ARG A 57 8.69 -5.41 -18.84
CA ARG A 57 9.85 -4.52 -18.84
C ARG A 57 10.06 -3.86 -17.49
N GLU A 58 9.21 -4.17 -16.51
CA GLU A 58 9.19 -3.54 -15.18
C GLU A 58 9.20 -2.00 -15.27
N ALA A 59 8.52 -1.44 -16.27
CA ALA A 59 8.45 0.01 -16.48
C ALA A 59 7.27 0.61 -15.68
N PHE A 60 7.50 0.84 -14.40
CA PHE A 60 6.51 1.38 -13.47
C PHE A 60 6.15 2.84 -13.76
N ILE A 61 4.87 3.16 -13.60
CA ILE A 61 4.37 4.55 -13.53
C ILE A 61 4.77 5.15 -12.18
N ARG A 62 4.67 4.33 -11.13
CA ARG A 62 4.99 4.66 -9.75
C ARG A 62 5.53 3.41 -9.07
N ASP A 63 6.58 3.56 -8.27
CA ASP A 63 7.10 2.51 -7.40
C ASP A 63 7.86 3.19 -6.27
N GLU A 64 7.19 3.41 -5.14
CA GLU A 64 7.79 4.16 -4.03
C GLU A 64 7.32 3.68 -2.66
N ILE A 65 8.22 3.85 -1.69
CA ILE A 65 7.97 3.63 -0.27
C ILE A 65 8.06 5.00 0.42
N ILE A 66 6.99 5.40 1.08
CA ILE A 66 6.87 6.69 1.76
C ILE A 66 6.81 6.43 3.27
N PRO A 67 7.77 6.96 4.06
CA PRO A 67 7.77 6.84 5.51
C PRO A 67 6.90 7.92 6.18
N TYR A 68 6.36 7.57 7.34
CA TYR A 68 5.58 8.44 8.22
C TYR A 68 5.99 8.20 9.67
N ALA A 69 6.02 9.27 10.47
CA ALA A 69 6.39 9.20 11.87
C ALA A 69 5.28 8.62 12.75
N SER A 70 4.02 8.70 12.31
CA SER A 70 2.87 8.18 13.03
C SER A 70 1.80 7.58 12.12
N PHE A 71 0.88 6.80 12.71
CA PHE A 71 -0.27 6.27 11.99
C PHE A 71 -1.22 7.39 11.56
N GLU A 72 -1.33 8.46 12.37
CA GLU A 72 -2.16 9.64 12.10
C GLU A 72 -1.65 10.41 10.88
N GLU A 73 -0.33 10.57 10.75
CA GLU A 73 0.28 11.21 9.59
C GLU A 73 0.04 10.39 8.31
N LEU A 74 0.22 9.07 8.40
CA LEU A 74 -0.12 8.15 7.31
C LEU A 74 -1.59 8.30 6.90
N LEU A 75 -2.50 8.31 7.89
CA LEU A 75 -3.94 8.39 7.66
C LEU A 75 -4.33 9.71 6.98
N ALA A 76 -3.74 10.83 7.40
CA ALA A 76 -3.97 12.13 6.77
C ALA A 76 -3.49 12.18 5.31
N ALA A 77 -2.40 11.46 4.97
CA ALA A 77 -1.83 11.41 3.63
C ALA A 77 -2.44 10.32 2.72
N TYR A 78 -3.26 9.43 3.26
CA TYR A 78 -3.78 8.26 2.55
C TYR A 78 -4.83 8.60 1.46
N PRO A 79 -5.84 9.48 1.70
CA PRO A 79 -6.92 9.76 0.73
C PRO A 79 -6.46 10.40 -0.59
N GLN A 80 -5.23 10.91 -0.66
CA GLN A 80 -4.78 11.72 -1.79
C GLN A 80 -4.33 10.90 -3.00
N GLN A 81 -4.31 9.57 -2.93
CA GLN A 81 -3.54 8.77 -3.89
C GLN A 81 -4.15 7.44 -4.33
N THR A 82 -5.19 6.95 -3.66
CA THR A 82 -5.81 5.66 -3.96
C THR A 82 -7.31 5.71 -3.69
N ASP A 83 -8.14 5.24 -4.62
CA ASP A 83 -9.60 5.14 -4.44
C ASP A 83 -10.02 4.00 -3.50
N ILE A 84 -9.07 3.33 -2.85
CA ILE A 84 -9.32 2.21 -1.93
C ILE A 84 -9.38 2.75 -0.51
N PRO A 85 -10.52 2.65 0.21
CA PRO A 85 -10.60 3.02 1.62
C PRO A 85 -9.57 2.27 2.46
N ILE A 86 -8.96 2.95 3.43
CA ILE A 86 -7.92 2.33 4.26
C ILE A 86 -8.50 1.21 5.14
N GLU A 87 -9.78 1.31 5.49
CA GLU A 87 -10.53 0.35 6.31
C GLU A 87 -10.75 -1.01 5.62
N ASP A 88 -10.66 -1.01 4.30
CA ASP A 88 -10.83 -2.19 3.44
C ASP A 88 -9.51 -2.95 3.24
N LEU A 89 -8.38 -2.38 3.69
CA LEU A 89 -7.10 -3.06 3.66
C LEU A 89 -7.11 -4.27 4.60
N ALA A 90 -6.48 -5.35 4.16
CA ALA A 90 -6.37 -6.59 4.91
C ALA A 90 -4.92 -7.11 4.93
N PRO A 91 -4.55 -7.95 5.92
CA PRO A 91 -3.23 -8.58 5.95
C PRO A 91 -2.96 -9.44 4.73
N LEU A 92 -1.78 -9.25 4.14
CA LEU A 92 -1.27 -10.11 3.08
C LEU A 92 -0.86 -11.46 3.66
N LYS A 93 -1.39 -12.56 3.12
CA LYS A 93 -1.06 -13.92 3.55
C LYS A 93 0.04 -14.48 2.64
N GLY A 94 1.24 -14.67 3.17
CA GLY A 94 2.34 -15.38 2.49
C GLY A 94 3.18 -14.53 1.53
N GLN A 95 2.66 -13.44 0.97
CA GLN A 95 3.40 -12.50 0.12
C GLN A 95 3.58 -11.14 0.79
N ARG A 96 4.73 -10.50 0.53
CA ARG A 96 4.99 -9.10 0.88
C ARG A 96 5.08 -8.31 -0.42
N LEU A 97 4.41 -7.17 -0.48
CA LEU A 97 4.51 -6.19 -1.56
C LEU A 97 5.83 -5.44 -1.52
N PHE A 98 6.40 -5.21 -0.34
CA PHE A 98 7.67 -4.52 -0.19
C PHE A 98 8.50 -5.03 0.99
N ASN A 99 9.80 -4.74 0.96
CA ASN A 99 10.70 -4.96 2.08
C ASN A 99 10.69 -3.72 2.98
N PRO A 100 10.23 -3.81 4.24
CA PRO A 100 10.13 -2.66 5.12
C PRO A 100 11.49 -2.08 5.55
N ARG A 101 12.60 -2.76 5.27
CA ARG A 101 13.96 -2.23 5.47
C ARG A 101 14.34 -1.16 4.43
N PHE A 102 13.64 -1.09 3.31
CA PHE A 102 13.90 -0.11 2.24
C PHE A 102 12.97 1.10 2.37
N GLY A 103 13.39 2.23 1.78
CA GLY A 103 12.82 3.55 2.03
C GLY A 103 13.23 4.03 3.41
#